data_AF-A0A532AWF7-F1
#
_entry.id   AF-A0A532AWF7-F1
#
_cell.length_a   1.000
_cell.length_b   1.000
_cell.length_c   1.000
_cell.angle_alpha   90.00
_cell.angle_beta   90.00
_cell.angle_gamma   90.00
#
_symmetry.space_group_name_H-M   'P 1'
#
loop_
_entity.id
_entity.type
_entity.pdbx_description
1 polymer ?
#
loop_
_entity_poly.entity_id
_entity_poly.type
_entity_poly.pdbx_seq_one_letter_code
_entity_poly.pdbx_strand_id
1 'polypeptide(L)' 'RSNWLEWLIVTPRYHHIHHSDNPAHYKANLAALFTIWDRLFGTYVNPDEVKKPLSFGIGEEVPLVRLAIGV' A
#
# COMPACT_ATOMS: atom_id res chain seq x y z
N ARG A 1 11.62 -10.81 5.66
CA ARG A 1 11.49 -9.84 4.55
C ARG A 1 11.85 -10.58 3.27
N SER A 2 11.12 -10.39 2.18
CA SER A 2 11.26 -11.14 0.91
C SER A 2 11.75 -10.21 -0.21
N ASN A 3 12.87 -9.53 0.03
CA ASN A 3 13.34 -8.42 -0.81
C ASN A 3 13.65 -8.83 -2.25
N TRP A 4 14.17 -10.04 -2.48
CA TRP A 4 14.44 -10.54 -3.84
C TRP A 4 13.16 -10.75 -4.65
N LEU A 5 12.07 -11.14 -3.98
CA LEU A 5 10.79 -11.43 -4.62
C LEU A 5 10.10 -10.16 -5.11
N GLU A 6 10.28 -9.05 -4.38
CA GLU A 6 9.77 -7.71 -4.73
C GLU A 6 10.44 -7.10 -5.98
N TRP A 7 11.54 -7.69 -6.46
CA TRP A 7 12.08 -7.34 -7.78
C TRP A 7 11.29 -7.92 -8.94
N LEU A 8 10.46 -8.94 -8.69
CA LEU A 8 9.70 -9.63 -9.73
C LEU A 8 8.20 -9.42 -9.54
N ILE A 9 7.67 -9.71 -8.35
CA ILE A 9 6.23 -9.72 -8.08
C ILE A 9 5.83 -8.81 -6.91
N VAL A 10 4.58 -8.39 -6.94
CA VAL A 10 3.94 -7.60 -5.88
C VAL A 10 3.73 -8.49 -4.65
N THR A 11 4.51 -8.26 -3.59
CA THR A 11 4.35 -8.96 -2.29
C THR A 11 3.31 -8.23 -1.43
N PRO A 12 2.74 -8.88 -0.39
CA PRO A 12 1.81 -8.21 0.51
C PRO A 12 2.38 -6.93 1.13
N ARG A 13 3.67 -6.93 1.52
CA ARG A 13 4.33 -5.75 2.08
C ARG A 13 4.46 -4.61 1.06
N TYR A 14 4.73 -4.94 -0.20
CA TYR A 14 4.80 -3.99 -1.30
C TYR A 14 3.42 -3.35 -1.55
N HIS A 15 2.38 -4.19 -1.57
CA HIS A 15 0.99 -3.81 -1.80
C HIS A 15 0.38 -3.01 -0.63
N HIS A 16 0.78 -3.26 0.62
CA HIS A 16 0.30 -2.47 1.77
C HIS A 16 0.58 -0.97 1.62
N ILE A 17 1.66 -0.58 0.94
CA ILE A 17 2.00 0.82 0.72
C ILE A 17 0.97 1.49 -0.19
N HIS A 18 0.49 0.76 -1.21
CA HIS A 18 -0.59 1.24 -2.08
C HIS A 18 -1.88 1.55 -1.29
N HIS A 19 -2.18 0.76 -0.26
CA HIS A 19 -3.35 0.94 0.61
C HIS A 19 -3.14 1.93 1.76
N SER A 20 -1.93 2.47 1.93
CA SER A 20 -1.63 3.41 3.01
C SER A 20 -2.49 4.67 2.91
N ASP A 21 -2.95 5.18 4.04
CA ASP A 21 -3.68 6.45 4.14
C ASP A 21 -2.76 7.70 4.08
N ASN A 22 -1.43 7.51 4.20
CA ASN A 22 -0.45 8.58 4.00
C ASN A 22 -0.50 9.17 2.57
N PRO A 23 -0.73 10.49 2.41
CA PRO A 23 -0.77 11.16 1.10
C PRO A 23 0.47 10.95 0.21
N ALA A 24 1.64 10.71 0.81
CA ALA A 24 2.87 10.42 0.07
C ALA A 24 2.81 9.09 -0.72
N HIS A 25 1.89 8.19 -0.34
CA HIS A 25 1.77 6.86 -0.94
C HIS A 25 0.59 6.72 -1.92
N TYR A 26 -0.21 7.77 -2.14
CA TYR A 26 -1.42 7.69 -2.98
C TYR A 26 -1.18 7.28 -4.43
N LYS A 27 0.06 7.44 -4.92
CA LYS A 27 0.48 7.03 -6.27
C LYS A 27 1.59 5.99 -6.24
N ALA A 28 1.76 5.31 -5.11
CA ALA A 28 2.80 4.32 -4.92
C ALA A 28 2.33 2.93 -5.32
N ASN A 29 3.24 2.14 -5.90
CA ASN A 29 3.11 0.69 -6.04
C ASN A 29 1.78 0.24 -6.68
N LEU A 30 1.46 0.80 -7.85
CA LEU A 30 0.19 0.65 -8.57
C LEU A 30 0.08 -0.67 -9.35
N ALA A 31 1.18 -1.40 -9.59
CA ALA A 31 1.12 -2.64 -10.34
C ALA A 31 0.34 -3.73 -9.58
N ALA A 32 -0.42 -4.54 -10.31
CA ALA A 32 -1.21 -5.63 -9.72
C ALA A 32 -0.41 -6.92 -9.49
N LEU A 33 0.56 -7.22 -10.36
CA LEU A 33 1.29 -8.50 -10.33
C LEU A 33 2.81 -8.34 -10.40
N PHE A 34 3.33 -7.59 -11.38
CA PHE A 34 4.77 -7.45 -11.62
C PHE A 34 5.28 -6.05 -11.26
N THR A 35 6.30 -5.96 -10.42
CA THR A 35 6.83 -4.68 -9.92
C THR A 35 7.64 -3.89 -10.95
N ILE A 36 7.95 -4.50 -12.10
CA ILE A 36 8.64 -3.83 -13.22
C ILE A 36 7.86 -2.62 -13.72
N TRP A 37 6.52 -2.68 -13.70
CA TRP A 37 5.69 -1.57 -14.15
C TRP A 37 5.85 -0.34 -13.24
N ASP A 38 5.87 -0.52 -11.92
CA ASP A 38 6.11 0.58 -11.00
C ASP A 38 7.49 1.22 -11.12
N ARG A 39 8.49 0.40 -11.46
CA ARG A 39 9.85 0.90 -11.73
C ARG A 39 9.92 1.67 -13.04
N LEU A 40 9.26 1.17 -14.09
CA LEU A 40 9.26 1.79 -15.41
C LEU A 40 8.48 3.11 -15.43
N PHE A 41 7.37 3.17 -14.70
CA PHE A 41 6.48 4.34 -14.64
C PHE A 41 6.74 5.26 -13.44
N GLY A 42 7.76 4.96 -12.62
CA GLY A 42 8.19 5.83 -11.53
C GLY A 42 7.24 5.90 -10.34
N THR A 43 6.39 4.90 -10.15
CA THR A 43 5.46 4.77 -9.01
C THR A 43 6.02 3.87 -7.91
N TYR A 44 7.21 3.31 -8.08
CA TYR A 44 7.87 2.47 -7.06
C TYR A 44 8.22 3.25 -5.78
N VAL A 45 7.72 2.76 -4.64
CA VAL A 45 8.15 3.16 -3.30
C VAL A 45 8.76 1.97 -2.58
N ASN A 46 9.97 2.17 -2.06
CA ASN A 46 10.74 1.14 -1.37
C ASN A 46 10.11 0.77 -0.02
N PRO A 47 9.65 -0.47 0.17
CA PRO A 47 9.04 -0.88 1.43
C PRO A 47 10.00 -0.92 2.63
N ASP A 48 11.31 -0.80 2.44
CA ASP A 48 12.30 -0.66 3.52
C ASP A 48 12.42 0.78 4.05
N GLU A 49 11.98 1.79 3.28
CA GLU A 49 12.03 3.21 3.65
C GLU A 49 10.75 3.69 4.34
N VAL A 50 9.66 2.92 4.24
CA VAL A 50 8.38 3.24 4.87
C VAL A 50 8.43 2.95 6.37
N LYS A 51 8.23 3.99 7.18
CA LYS A 51 8.12 3.88 8.65
C LYS A 51 6.85 3.09 9.00
N LYS A 52 6.98 2.18 9.98
CA LYS A 52 5.85 1.43 10.56
C LYS A 52 5.40 2.08 11.88
N PRO A 53 4.12 1.92 12.29
CA PRO A 53 3.04 1.21 11.60
C PRO A 53 2.43 2.01 10.44
N LEU A 54 1.94 1.29 9.41
CA LEU A 54 1.11 1.88 8.36
C LEU A 54 -0.33 1.95 8.86
N SER A 55 -0.97 3.09 8.68
CA SER A 55 -2.41 3.24 8.84
C SER A 55 -3.09 3.08 7.48
N PHE A 56 -4.36 2.69 7.51
CA PHE A 56 -5.14 2.34 6.32
C PHE A 56 -6.52 2.97 6.42
N GLY A 57 -7.14 3.18 5.26
CA GLY A 57 -8.47 3.76 5.15
C GLY A 57 -8.42 5.14 4.50
N ILE A 58 -9.56 5.83 4.55
CA ILE A 58 -9.78 7.13 3.89
C ILE A 58 -9.87 8.29 4.88
N GLY A 59 -9.41 8.08 6.12
CA GLY A 59 -9.50 9.08 7.20
C GLY A 59 -10.93 9.34 7.68
N GLU A 60 -11.88 8.44 7.38
CA GLU A 60 -13.25 8.54 7.89
C GLU A 60 -13.33 8.07 9.34
N GLU A 61 -13.92 8.89 10.20
CA GLU A 61 -14.37 8.44 11.52
C GLU A 61 -15.66 7.65 11.35
N VAL A 62 -15.58 6.32 11.47
CA VAL A 62 -16.75 5.46 11.33
C VAL A 62 -17.53 5.44 12.64
N PRO A 63 -18.79 5.91 12.67
CA PRO A 63 -19.63 5.82 13.85
C PRO A 63 -19.88 4.35 14.23
N LEU A 64 -19.85 4.03 15.52
CA LEU A 64 -20.06 2.67 16.04
C LEU A 64 -21.38 2.05 15.55
N VAL A 65 -22.43 2.86 15.37
CA VAL A 65 -23.73 2.38 14.87
C VAL A 65 -23.64 1.83 13.46
N ARG A 66 -22.84 2.47 12.59
CA ARG A 66 -22.61 2.08 11.20
C ARG A 66 -21.89 0.73 11.12
N LEU A 67 -20.83 0.60 11.93
CA LEU A 67 -20.12 -0.65 12.14
C LEU A 67 -21.02 -1.79 12.66
N ALA A 68 -21.92 -1.49 13.59
CA ALA A 68 -22.82 -2.49 14.17
C ALA A 68 -23.88 -3.00 13.19
N ILE A 69 -24.35 -2.18 12.24
CA ILE A 69 -25.36 -2.55 11.24
C ILE A 69 -24.76 -2.95 9.89
N GLY A 70 -23.43 -2.84 9.73
CA GLY A 70 -22.72 -3.16 8.50
C GLY A 70 -22.96 -2.16 7.36
N VAL A 71 -23.08 -0.87 7.69
CA VAL A 71 -23.32 0.24 6.73
C VAL A 71 -22.30 1.35 6.93
#